data_AF-H6NBS8-F1
#
_entry.id   AF-H6NBS8-F1
#
_cell.length_a   1.000
_cell.length_b   1.000
_cell.length_c   1.000
_cell.angle_alpha   90.00
_cell.angle_beta   90.00
_cell.angle_gamma   90.00
#
_symmetry.space_group_name_H-M   'P 1'
#
loop_
_entity.id
_entity.type
_entity.pdbx_description
1 polymer ?
#
loop_
_entity_poly.entity_id
_entity_poly.type
_entity_poly.pdbx_seq_one_letter_code
_entity_poly.pdbx_strand_id
1 'polypeptide(L)'
;MAKSCLTGAFGENFTVTGWTEDQVHIGDIFAVGSAKVQVTQPRQPCYKLAAKHEVKDLALQVQDTGYTGYYFRVIEEGTVEAGQAVQLLERHPLGISVAEANRLQYRDKRDYEGIRRLLEVEALSDSWRESFEKRLEAAQEEQG
;
A
#
# COMPACT_ATOMS: atom_id res chain seq x y z
N MET A 1 -10.67 -10.68 -25.52
CA MET A 1 -11.58 -9.83 -24.72
C MET A 1 -10.91 -9.56 -23.40
N ALA A 2 -10.86 -8.31 -22.93
CA ALA A 2 -10.37 -8.04 -21.57
C ALA A 2 -11.32 -8.71 -20.57
N LYS A 3 -10.78 -9.47 -19.61
CA LYS A 3 -11.56 -10.02 -18.50
C LYS A 3 -12.19 -8.86 -17.73
N SER A 4 -13.47 -9.01 -17.37
CA SER A 4 -14.19 -8.02 -16.56
C SER A 4 -13.50 -7.85 -15.20
N CYS A 5 -13.29 -6.59 -14.79
CA CYS A 5 -12.74 -6.24 -13.48
C CYS A 5 -13.86 -6.22 -12.43
N LEU A 6 -14.34 -7.41 -12.05
CA LEU A 6 -15.31 -7.58 -10.97
C LEU A 6 -14.64 -7.48 -9.59
N THR A 7 -15.45 -7.32 -8.53
CA THR A 7 -14.97 -7.38 -7.14
C THR A 7 -14.22 -8.69 -6.88
N GLY A 8 -13.03 -8.63 -6.28
CA GLY A 8 -12.13 -9.76 -6.08
C GLY A 8 -11.20 -10.07 -7.26
N ALA A 9 -11.26 -9.29 -8.35
CA ALA A 9 -10.43 -9.51 -9.53
C ALA A 9 -8.92 -9.48 -9.20
N PHE A 10 -8.50 -8.66 -8.25
CA PHE A 10 -7.09 -8.49 -7.86
C PHE A 10 -6.68 -9.41 -6.71
N GLY A 11 -7.59 -10.24 -6.22
CA GLY A 11 -7.36 -11.14 -5.08
C GLY A 11 -7.37 -10.40 -3.74
N GLU A 12 -8.08 -9.28 -3.69
CA GLU A 12 -8.29 -8.48 -2.50
C GLU A 12 -9.33 -9.14 -1.57
N ASN A 13 -9.12 -9.00 -0.26
CA ASN A 13 -10.07 -9.42 0.76
C ASN A 13 -11.20 -8.39 0.94
N PHE A 14 -10.87 -7.10 0.77
CA PHE A 14 -11.79 -5.98 0.86
C PHE A 14 -11.82 -5.23 -0.47
N THR A 15 -12.99 -5.16 -1.09
CA THR A 15 -13.26 -4.20 -2.16
C THR A 15 -13.98 -3.00 -1.55
N VAL A 16 -13.35 -1.83 -1.57
CA VAL A 16 -13.84 -0.60 -0.91
C VAL A 16 -14.08 0.51 -1.93
N THR A 17 -14.84 1.52 -1.53
CA THR A 17 -15.07 2.74 -2.32
C THR A 17 -14.63 3.97 -1.52
N GLY A 18 -14.20 5.03 -2.20
CA GLY A 18 -13.79 6.30 -1.59
C GLY A 18 -12.38 6.31 -0.97
N TRP A 19 -11.74 5.15 -0.80
CA TRP A 19 -10.41 5.02 -0.22
C TRP A 19 -9.40 4.59 -1.28
N THR A 20 -8.90 5.56 -2.06
CA THR A 20 -7.83 5.33 -3.04
C THR A 20 -6.45 5.56 -2.43
N GLU A 21 -5.40 5.21 -3.16
CA GLU A 21 -4.01 5.34 -2.72
C GLU A 21 -3.60 6.78 -2.42
N ASP A 22 -4.26 7.76 -3.03
CA ASP A 22 -4.06 9.19 -2.74
C ASP A 22 -4.76 9.65 -1.45
N GLN A 23 -5.80 8.94 -1.01
CA GLN A 23 -6.63 9.32 0.14
C GLN A 23 -6.26 8.58 1.43
N VAL A 24 -5.53 7.48 1.29
CA VAL A 24 -5.12 6.58 2.39
C VAL A 24 -3.65 6.79 2.67
N HIS A 25 -3.31 6.92 3.95
CA HIS A 25 -1.94 7.15 4.41
C HIS A 25 -1.42 5.96 5.20
N ILE A 26 -0.11 5.73 5.12
CA ILE A 26 0.54 4.69 5.90
C ILE A 26 0.38 5.03 7.38
N GLY A 27 -0.11 4.05 8.16
CA GLY A 27 -0.41 4.21 9.59
C GLY A 27 -1.84 4.64 9.91
N ASP A 28 -2.68 4.97 8.92
CA ASP A 28 -4.09 5.25 9.17
C ASP A 28 -4.81 4.07 9.81
N ILE A 29 -5.74 4.37 10.71
CA ILE A 29 -6.56 3.37 11.39
C ILE A 29 -8.01 3.50 10.90
N PHE A 30 -8.57 2.36 10.49
CA PHE A 30 -9.95 2.25 10.05
C PHE A 30 -10.74 1.27 10.93
N ALA A 31 -12.03 1.55 11.08
CA ALA A 31 -13.01 0.59 11.56
C ALA A 31 -13.74 -0.06 10.39
N VAL A 32 -13.97 -1.36 10.50
CA VAL A 32 -14.89 -2.13 9.65
C VAL A 32 -15.65 -3.09 10.55
N GLY A 33 -16.97 -2.94 10.63
CA GLY A 33 -17.76 -3.69 11.61
C GLY A 33 -17.27 -3.41 13.04
N SER A 34 -16.91 -4.47 13.77
CA SER A 34 -16.26 -4.33 15.09
C SER A 34 -14.74 -4.45 15.07
N ALA A 35 -14.12 -4.67 13.92
CA ALA A 35 -12.67 -4.78 13.79
C ALA A 35 -12.01 -3.41 13.61
N LYS A 36 -10.77 -3.26 14.10
CA LYS A 36 -9.91 -2.12 13.79
C LYS A 36 -8.66 -2.60 13.05
N VAL A 37 -8.36 -1.89 11.97
CA VAL A 37 -7.28 -2.25 11.05
C VAL A 37 -6.42 -1.03 10.76
N GLN A 38 -5.12 -1.23 10.62
CA GLN A 38 -4.15 -0.16 10.39
C GLN A 38 -3.38 -0.38 9.09
N VAL A 39 -3.26 0.66 8.26
CA VAL A 39 -2.54 0.60 6.97
C VAL A 39 -1.05 0.43 7.21
N THR A 40 -0.43 -0.53 6.53
CA THR A 40 1.00 -0.86 6.77
C THR A 40 1.90 -0.65 5.58
N GLN A 41 1.41 -0.90 4.37
CA GLN A 41 2.21 -0.82 3.16
C GLN A 41 1.33 -0.82 1.91
N PRO A 42 1.84 -0.29 0.78
CA PRO A 42 1.29 -0.60 -0.53
C PRO A 42 1.41 -2.10 -0.83
N ARG A 43 0.46 -2.62 -1.61
CA ARG A 43 0.56 -3.97 -2.16
C ARG A 43 1.57 -3.96 -3.30
N GLN A 44 2.52 -4.89 -3.27
CA GLN A 44 3.46 -5.01 -4.38
C GLN A 44 2.82 -5.73 -5.58
N PRO A 45 2.97 -5.22 -6.81
CA PRO A 45 2.52 -5.90 -8.02
C PRO A 45 3.21 -7.27 -8.14
N CYS A 46 2.43 -8.33 -8.41
CA CYS A 46 2.96 -9.69 -8.50
C CYS A 46 2.63 -10.35 -9.84
N TYR A 47 3.54 -11.18 -10.35
CA TYR A 47 3.38 -11.88 -11.63
C TYR A 47 2.14 -12.79 -11.68
N LYS A 48 1.68 -13.29 -10.52
CA LYS A 48 0.48 -14.13 -10.42
C LYS A 48 -0.78 -13.37 -10.87
N LEU A 49 -0.82 -12.05 -10.70
CA LEU A 49 -1.92 -11.22 -11.19
C LEU A 49 -1.98 -11.21 -12.73
N ALA A 50 -0.83 -11.03 -13.38
CA ALA A 50 -0.71 -11.09 -14.83
C ALA A 50 -1.14 -12.45 -15.39
N ALA A 51 -0.77 -13.55 -14.71
CA ALA A 51 -1.18 -14.89 -15.07
C ALA A 51 -2.70 -15.11 -14.93
N LYS A 52 -3.32 -14.65 -13.82
CA LYS A 52 -4.77 -14.75 -13.59
C LYS A 52 -5.58 -14.05 -14.68
N HIS A 53 -5.12 -12.89 -15.12
CA HIS A 53 -5.81 -12.05 -16.10
C HIS A 53 -5.40 -12.30 -17.55
N GLU A 54 -4.37 -13.11 -17.78
CA GLU A 54 -3.78 -13.36 -19.11
C GLU A 54 -3.30 -12.06 -19.81
N VAL A 55 -2.88 -11.08 -19.00
CA VAL A 55 -2.35 -9.78 -19.46
C VAL A 55 -0.90 -9.70 -19.00
N LYS A 56 0.04 -9.94 -19.92
CA LYS A 56 1.46 -10.14 -19.63
C LYS A 56 2.11 -8.97 -18.87
N ASP A 57 1.72 -7.75 -19.21
CA ASP A 57 2.28 -6.51 -18.69
C ASP A 57 1.45 -5.91 -17.54
N LEU A 58 0.41 -6.61 -17.06
CA LEU A 58 -0.47 -6.07 -16.02
C LEU A 58 0.26 -5.67 -14.73
N ALA A 59 1.27 -6.45 -14.32
CA ALA A 59 2.06 -6.09 -13.14
C ALA A 59 2.83 -4.77 -13.33
N LEU A 60 3.34 -4.52 -14.54
CA LEU A 60 3.99 -3.24 -14.88
C LEU A 60 2.96 -2.12 -14.95
N GLN A 61 1.80 -2.34 -15.57
CA GLN A 61 0.73 -1.34 -15.62
C GLN A 61 0.25 -0.92 -14.22
N VAL A 62 0.10 -1.88 -13.29
CA VAL A 62 -0.28 -1.58 -11.90
C VAL A 62 0.82 -0.78 -11.20
N GLN A 63 2.09 -1.13 -11.41
CA GLN A 63 3.22 -0.37 -10.89
C GLN A 63 3.26 1.05 -11.45
N ASP A 64 3.08 1.18 -12.76
CA ASP A 64 3.18 2.43 -13.50
C ASP A 64 1.99 3.34 -13.26
N THR A 65 0.81 2.81 -12.95
CA THR A 65 -0.35 3.63 -12.57
C THR A 65 -0.36 3.99 -11.09
N GLY A 66 0.22 3.15 -10.24
CA GLY A 66 0.19 3.29 -8.78
C GLY A 66 -1.10 2.75 -8.14
N TYR A 67 -2.02 2.17 -8.93
CA TYR A 67 -3.28 1.58 -8.46
C TYR A 67 -3.07 0.17 -7.89
N THR A 68 -2.22 0.09 -6.86
CA THR A 68 -1.75 -1.15 -6.30
C THR A 68 -2.71 -1.76 -5.27
N GLY A 69 -3.52 -0.92 -4.63
CA GLY A 69 -4.10 -1.20 -3.32
C GLY A 69 -3.06 -1.22 -2.20
N TYR A 70 -3.49 -1.59 -1.01
CA TYR A 70 -2.68 -1.55 0.21
C TYR A 70 -3.08 -2.66 1.18
N TYR A 71 -2.21 -2.93 2.15
CA TYR A 71 -2.44 -3.91 3.19
C TYR A 71 -2.75 -3.26 4.53
N PHE A 72 -3.52 -4.02 5.32
CA PHE A 72 -3.78 -3.72 6.71
C PHE A 72 -3.11 -4.75 7.62
N ARG A 73 -2.71 -4.32 8.82
CA ARG A 73 -2.59 -5.19 10.00
C ARG A 73 -3.86 -5.07 10.83
N VAL A 74 -4.26 -6.14 11.51
CA VAL A 74 -5.36 -6.10 12.48
C VAL A 74 -4.78 -5.63 13.81
N ILE A 75 -5.34 -4.54 14.35
CA ILE A 75 -4.95 -4.01 15.67
C ILE A 75 -5.99 -4.36 16.75
N GLU A 76 -7.24 -4.60 16.34
CA GLU A 76 -8.30 -5.14 17.18
C GLU A 76 -9.13 -6.12 16.34
N GLU A 77 -9.18 -7.38 16.79
CA GLU A 77 -10.00 -8.40 16.13
C GLU A 77 -11.49 -8.12 16.30
N GLY A 78 -12.28 -8.51 15.31
CA GLY A 78 -13.72 -8.30 15.32
C GLY A 78 -14.41 -9.05 14.19
N THR A 79 -15.71 -8.82 14.06
CA THR A 79 -16.54 -9.39 13.00
C THR A 79 -16.76 -8.36 11.91
N VAL A 80 -16.55 -8.80 10.67
CA VAL A 80 -16.75 -8.01 9.46
C VAL A 80 -17.77 -8.70 8.56
N GLU A 81 -18.64 -7.91 7.93
CA GLU A 81 -19.69 -8.38 7.02
C GLU A 81 -19.72 -7.54 5.75
N ALA A 82 -20.14 -8.15 4.64
CA ALA A 82 -20.29 -7.45 3.37
C ALA A 82 -21.31 -6.32 3.49
N GLY A 83 -20.99 -5.16 2.89
CA GLY A 83 -21.84 -3.97 2.95
C GLY A 83 -21.56 -3.03 4.14
N GLN A 84 -20.71 -3.43 5.09
CA GLN A 84 -20.24 -2.53 6.14
C GLN A 84 -19.31 -1.45 5.57
N ALA A 85 -19.47 -0.23 6.06
CA ALA A 85 -18.62 0.89 5.68
C ALA A 85 -17.22 0.75 6.28
N VAL A 86 -16.20 1.16 5.52
CA VAL A 86 -14.84 1.35 6.01
C VAL A 86 -14.70 2.79 6.46
N GLN A 87 -14.53 3.01 7.76
CA GLN A 87 -14.56 4.34 8.37
C GLN A 87 -13.17 4.68 8.92
N LEU A 88 -12.64 5.83 8.53
CA LEU A 88 -11.40 6.34 9.10
C LEU A 88 -11.65 6.73 10.57
N LEU A 89 -10.90 6.12 11.48
CA LEU A 89 -10.90 6.48 12.90
C LEU A 89 -9.78 7.46 13.22
N GLU A 90 -8.58 7.21 12.69
CA GLU A 90 -7.40 8.00 12.97
C GLU A 90 -6.58 8.21 11.70
N ARG A 91 -6.25 9.47 11.43
CA ARG A 91 -5.35 9.86 10.33
C ARG A 91 -3.93 9.94 10.87
N HIS A 92 -2.98 9.29 10.21
CA HIS A 92 -1.59 9.37 10.61
C HIS A 92 -1.03 10.80 10.42
N PRO A 93 -0.37 11.40 11.43
CA PRO A 93 0.02 12.82 11.40
C PRO A 93 1.06 13.17 10.34
N LEU A 94 1.93 12.21 9.95
CA LEU A 94 2.91 12.44 8.89
C LEU A 94 2.28 12.55 7.50
N GLY A 95 1.03 12.09 7.32
CA GLY A 95 0.28 12.30 6.08
C GLY A 95 0.95 11.75 4.82
N ILE A 96 1.66 10.63 4.92
CA ILE A 96 2.33 10.00 3.77
C ILE A 96 1.37 9.02 3.10
N SER A 97 0.91 9.35 1.90
CA SER A 97 -0.11 8.56 1.20
C SER A 97 0.47 7.23 0.68
N VAL A 98 -0.40 6.26 0.42
CA VAL A 98 -0.01 5.00 -0.24
C VAL A 98 0.57 5.31 -1.64
N ALA A 99 0.01 6.30 -2.34
CA ALA A 99 0.51 6.77 -3.62
C ALA A 99 1.94 7.35 -3.51
N GLU A 100 2.23 8.11 -2.45
CA GLU A 100 3.57 8.62 -2.18
C GLU A 100 4.55 7.48 -1.85
N ALA A 101 4.16 6.51 -1.01
CA ALA A 101 4.97 5.34 -0.74
C ALA A 101 5.29 4.54 -2.03
N ASN A 102 4.31 4.38 -2.92
CA ASN A 102 4.52 3.79 -4.25
C ASN A 102 5.49 4.61 -5.11
N ARG A 103 5.38 5.94 -5.12
CA ARG A 103 6.30 6.84 -5.84
C ARG A 103 7.74 6.61 -5.38
N LEU A 104 7.97 6.62 -4.07
CA LEU A 104 9.29 6.40 -3.46
C LEU A 104 9.85 5.01 -3.78
N GLN A 105 8.99 4.00 -3.88
CA GLN A 105 9.43 2.63 -4.15
C GLN A 105 9.80 2.41 -5.62
N TYR A 106 8.98 2.91 -6.56
CA TYR A 106 9.07 2.51 -7.97
C TYR A 106 9.60 3.59 -8.90
N ARG A 107 9.39 4.88 -8.60
CA ARG A 107 9.75 5.99 -9.47
C ARG A 107 10.92 6.81 -8.92
N ASP A 108 10.71 7.47 -7.80
CA ASP A 108 11.64 8.48 -7.26
C ASP A 108 12.55 7.86 -6.20
N LYS A 109 13.32 6.84 -6.61
CA LYS A 109 14.12 6.01 -5.69
C LYS A 109 15.24 6.77 -4.97
N ARG A 110 15.58 7.97 -5.43
CA ARG A 110 16.61 8.87 -4.86
C ARG A 110 16.03 10.00 -4.01
N ASP A 111 14.72 10.03 -3.80
CA ASP A 111 14.08 10.93 -2.85
C ASP A 111 14.35 10.45 -1.41
N TYR A 112 15.59 10.65 -0.97
CA TYR A 112 16.05 10.18 0.34
C TYR A 112 15.39 10.92 1.50
N GLU A 113 14.93 12.16 1.28
CA GLU A 113 14.16 12.90 2.29
C GLU A 113 12.77 12.26 2.47
N GLY A 114 12.06 11.99 1.38
CA GLY A 114 10.79 11.29 1.40
C GLY A 114 10.91 9.88 2.02
N ILE A 115 11.99 9.15 1.70
CA ILE A 115 12.27 7.85 2.31
C ILE A 115 12.48 7.97 3.83
N ARG A 116 13.27 8.95 4.30
CA ARG A 116 13.48 9.16 5.75
C ARG A 116 12.17 9.49 6.46
N ARG A 117 11.35 10.38 5.90
CA ARG A 117 10.03 10.69 6.45
C ARG A 117 9.11 9.48 6.50
N LEU A 118 9.14 8.61 5.48
CA LEU A 118 8.35 7.38 5.48
C LEU A 118 8.82 6.39 6.55
N LEU A 119 10.13 6.31 6.80
CA LEU A 119 10.69 5.44 7.84
C LEU A 119 10.32 5.89 9.27
N GLU A 120 9.95 7.15 9.47
CA GLU A 120 9.42 7.64 10.75
C GLU A 120 8.02 7.08 11.07
N VAL A 121 7.29 6.55 10.08
CA VAL A 121 6.00 5.90 10.31
C VAL A 121 6.22 4.52 10.94
N GLU A 122 6.00 4.39 12.24
CA GLU A 122 6.16 3.12 12.99
C GLU A 122 5.30 1.99 12.42
N ALA A 123 4.11 2.32 11.89
CA ALA A 123 3.17 1.37 11.32
C ALA A 123 3.60 0.80 9.95
N LEU A 124 4.67 1.33 9.33
CA LEU A 124 5.23 0.77 8.10
C LEU A 124 5.64 -0.69 8.32
N SER A 125 5.43 -1.56 7.32
CA SER A 125 5.84 -2.96 7.46
C SER A 125 7.36 -3.14 7.46
N ASP A 126 7.82 -4.15 8.18
CA ASP A 126 9.26 -4.46 8.33
C ASP A 126 9.94 -4.68 6.97
N SER A 127 9.28 -5.41 6.06
CA SER A 127 9.80 -5.64 4.71
C SER A 127 10.06 -4.36 3.91
N TRP A 128 9.20 -3.35 4.05
CA TRP A 128 9.37 -2.06 3.39
C TRP A 128 10.43 -1.22 4.08
N ARG A 129 10.43 -1.23 5.42
CA ARG A 129 11.45 -0.58 6.26
C ARG A 129 12.86 -1.06 5.89
N GLU A 130 13.09 -2.37 5.93
CA GLU A 130 14.38 -2.97 5.57
C GLU A 130 14.81 -2.63 4.13
N SER A 131 13.86 -2.61 3.18
CA SER A 131 14.16 -2.29 1.78
C SER A 131 14.60 -0.82 1.60
N PHE A 132 14.07 0.10 2.40
CA PHE A 132 14.39 1.51 2.33
C PHE A 132 15.65 1.86 3.12
N GLU A 133 15.85 1.25 4.28
CA GLU A 133 17.08 1.38 5.07
C GLU A 133 18.30 0.96 4.26
N LYS A 134 18.26 -0.23 3.64
CA LYS A 134 19.33 -0.69 2.72
C LYS A 134 19.61 0.28 1.57
N ARG A 135 18.56 0.97 1.09
CA ARG A 135 18.71 1.95 0.00
C ARG A 135 19.39 3.23 0.49
N LEU A 136 19.10 3.66 1.72
CA LEU A 136 19.77 4.80 2.34
C LEU A 136 21.24 4.49 2.63
N GLU A 137 21.53 3.28 3.13
CA GLU A 137 22.90 2.81 3.38
C GLU A 137 23.74 2.82 2.08
N ALA A 138 23.24 2.20 1.01
CA ALA A 138 23.92 2.18 -0.28
C ALA A 138 24.18 3.59 -0.84
N ALA A 139 23.25 4.53 -0.63
CA ALA A 139 23.43 5.92 -1.06
C ALA A 139 24.48 6.69 -0.24
N GLN A 140 24.73 6.29 1.01
CA GLN A 140 25.78 6.86 1.85
C GLN A 140 27.16 6.34 1.43
N GLU A 141 27.26 5.06 1.06
CA GLU A 141 28.49 4.45 0.53
C GLU A 141 28.93 5.05 -0.81
N GLU A 142 27.99 5.42 -1.69
CA GLU A 142 28.30 6.11 -2.96
C GLU A 142 28.81 7.56 -2.79
N GLN A 143 28.63 8.15 -1.62
CA GLN A 143 28.99 9.55 -1.32
C GLN A 143 30.23 9.70 -0.42
N GLY A 144 30.77 8.59 0.10
CA GLY A 144 31.99 8.54 0.90
C GLY A 144 33.21 8.17 0.08
#